data_AF-A0A3Q1GKK5-F1
#
_entry.id   AF-A0A3Q1GKK5-F1
#
_cell.length_a   1.000
_cell.length_b   1.000
_cell.length_c   1.000
_cell.angle_alpha   90.00
_cell.angle_beta   90.00
_cell.angle_gamma   90.00
#
_symmetry.space_group_name_H-M   'P 1'
#
loop_
_entity.id
_entity.type
_entity.pdbx_description
1 polymer ?
#
loop_
_entity_poly.entity_id
_entity_poly.type
_entity_poly.pdbx_seq_one_letter_code
_entity_poly.pdbx_strand_id
1 'polypeptide(L)'
;MEKVVEEEEWKRTRTSSSSSLQTATARMGRGVELSDFQRGTVVGCHLCKKSNREISALLNLPASTISSVILKWKRGGITTALPRSGRPHKLKEQDRQVLERVAMEKCLPSIEALTAEFHTASGANVSTTTIRRELHEMGFRGRVSSYSKPEGGQKVAKKPGSPDQEDEKVDVSRLDLRVGRIITAVQLLDTDSLYVEQIDVGEASPRTVISELAKHVSWAQMQDRMVVVLCNLKPVKTRGMMNQAVIMCASSPEKMEILDPPSGAEPGDRITIQGFPGTKSGLLNPQHLN
;
A
#
# COMPACT_ATOMS: atom_id res chain seq x y z
N MET A 1 9.64 -26.84 88.38
CA MET A 1 10.86 -26.34 87.72
C MET A 1 11.20 -27.41 86.70
N GLU A 2 11.08 -27.26 85.39
CA GLU A 2 11.20 -26.09 84.53
C GLU A 2 10.07 -26.11 83.48
N LYS A 3 9.28 -25.03 83.44
CA LYS A 3 8.87 -24.43 82.17
C LYS A 3 9.86 -23.30 81.95
N VAL A 4 10.09 -22.94 80.68
CA VAL A 4 11.01 -21.90 80.18
C VAL A 4 12.41 -22.45 79.92
N VAL A 5 12.76 -22.51 78.62
CA VAL A 5 14.07 -22.36 77.97
C VAL A 5 14.15 -23.33 76.79
N GLU A 6 13.57 -22.96 75.65
CA GLU A 6 14.10 -23.32 74.31
C GLU A 6 13.48 -22.42 73.23
N GLU A 7 13.24 -21.15 73.57
CA GLU A 7 12.86 -20.07 72.66
C GLU A 7 14.08 -19.14 72.37
N GLU A 8 15.30 -19.60 72.70
CA GLU A 8 16.53 -18.79 72.76
C GLU A 8 17.70 -19.33 71.90
N GLU A 9 17.44 -20.15 70.86
CA GLU A 9 18.48 -20.55 69.87
C GLU A 9 18.27 -19.92 68.47
N TRP A 10 17.48 -18.85 68.36
CA TRP A 10 17.26 -18.13 67.09
C TRP A 10 18.30 -17.02 66.79
N LYS A 11 19.40 -16.87 67.55
CA LYS A 11 20.25 -15.65 67.43
C LYS A 11 21.78 -15.79 67.37
N ARG A 12 22.40 -16.95 67.15
CA ARG A 12 23.84 -16.99 66.84
C ARG A 12 24.23 -18.11 65.88
N THR A 13 24.28 -17.77 64.59
CA THR A 13 25.43 -18.02 63.70
C THR A 13 25.11 -17.40 62.35
N ARG A 14 25.65 -16.20 62.12
CA ARG A 14 25.73 -15.56 60.81
C ARG A 14 27.17 -15.66 60.35
N THR A 15 27.37 -15.71 59.03
CA THR A 15 28.62 -15.69 58.23
C THR A 15 29.20 -17.08 57.96
N SER A 16 29.53 -17.53 56.75
CA SER A 16 29.50 -17.04 55.37
C SER A 16 29.72 -18.31 54.51
N SER A 17 29.04 -18.58 53.40
CA SER A 17 29.51 -18.25 52.03
C SER A 17 28.49 -18.84 51.05
N SER A 18 27.78 -18.00 50.28
CA SER A 18 28.11 -17.64 48.90
C SER A 18 27.73 -18.70 47.85
N SER A 19 26.50 -18.59 47.33
CA SER A 19 26.22 -18.76 45.90
C SER A 19 24.88 -18.07 45.59
N SER A 20 24.92 -16.74 45.58
CA SER A 20 23.84 -15.90 45.11
C SER A 20 23.82 -15.88 43.58
N LEU A 21 22.97 -16.68 42.95
CA LEU A 21 22.47 -16.38 41.62
C LEU A 21 21.42 -15.28 41.75
N GLN A 22 21.90 -14.06 41.99
CA GLN A 22 21.12 -12.85 41.78
C GLN A 22 21.01 -12.65 40.27
N THR A 23 19.90 -13.11 39.69
CA THR A 23 19.47 -12.65 38.38
C THR A 23 19.12 -11.17 38.53
N ALA A 24 20.06 -10.30 38.14
CA ALA A 24 19.90 -8.86 38.18
C ALA A 24 18.61 -8.47 37.45
N THR A 25 17.58 -8.12 38.20
CA THR A 25 16.26 -7.77 37.67
C THR A 25 16.31 -6.32 37.24
N ALA A 26 16.41 -6.10 35.93
CA ALA A 26 16.35 -4.78 35.33
C ALA A 26 14.98 -4.15 35.63
N ARG A 27 14.92 -3.24 36.60
CA ARG A 27 13.77 -2.33 36.81
C ARG A 27 13.57 -1.55 35.50
N MET A 28 12.38 -1.67 34.88
CA MET A 28 12.07 -0.90 33.68
C MET A 28 12.28 0.60 33.93
N GLY A 29 13.11 1.21 33.10
CA GLY A 29 13.41 2.64 33.15
C GLY A 29 12.18 3.50 32.85
N ARG A 30 12.16 4.71 33.39
CA ARG A 30 11.13 5.72 33.12
C ARG A 30 11.08 5.99 31.61
N GLY A 31 10.01 5.53 30.94
CA GLY A 31 9.76 5.80 29.52
C GLY A 31 9.51 4.58 28.63
N VAL A 32 9.69 3.35 29.13
CA VAL A 32 9.38 2.15 28.34
C VAL A 32 7.86 1.93 28.36
N GLU A 33 7.20 2.05 27.20
CA GLU A 33 5.78 1.72 27.07
C GLU A 33 5.58 0.20 27.19
N LEU A 34 4.58 -0.23 27.96
CA LEU A 34 4.21 -1.65 28.08
C LEU A 34 3.83 -2.23 26.70
N SER A 35 4.16 -3.49 26.45
CA SER A 35 3.61 -4.20 25.30
C SER A 35 2.10 -4.41 25.45
N ASP A 36 1.38 -4.56 24.33
CA ASP A 36 -0.05 -4.87 24.36
C ASP A 36 -0.33 -6.19 25.06
N PHE A 37 0.56 -7.17 24.93
CA PHE A 37 0.48 -8.44 25.65
C PHE A 37 0.57 -8.25 27.17
N GLN A 38 1.52 -7.44 27.66
CA GLN A 38 1.63 -7.13 29.09
C GLN A 38 0.40 -6.37 29.60
N ARG A 39 -0.12 -5.41 28.83
CA ARG A 39 -1.37 -4.69 29.18
C ARG A 39 -2.57 -5.65 29.24
N GLY A 40 -2.67 -6.58 28.29
CA GLY A 40 -3.68 -7.64 28.28
C GLY A 40 -3.57 -8.58 29.49
N THR A 41 -2.35 -8.97 29.86
CA THR A 41 -2.09 -9.83 31.03
C THR A 41 -2.49 -9.14 32.34
N VAL A 42 -2.25 -7.83 32.46
CA VAL A 42 -2.71 -7.01 33.60
C VAL A 42 -4.23 -7.04 33.71
N VAL A 43 -4.95 -6.82 32.60
CA VAL A 43 -6.42 -6.86 32.57
C VAL A 43 -6.94 -8.27 32.88
N GLY A 44 -6.32 -9.31 32.33
CA GLY A 44 -6.66 -10.70 32.63
C GLY A 44 -6.53 -11.01 34.12
N CYS A 45 -5.44 -10.61 34.75
CA CYS A 45 -5.26 -10.79 36.20
C CYS A 45 -6.29 -10.00 37.02
N HIS A 46 -6.67 -8.80 36.57
CA HIS A 46 -7.72 -8.00 37.20
C HIS A 46 -9.11 -8.67 37.10
N LEU A 47 -9.43 -9.28 35.95
CA LEU A 47 -10.65 -10.05 35.76
C LEU A 47 -10.70 -11.28 36.68
N CYS A 48 -9.55 -11.92 36.92
CA CYS A 48 -9.38 -12.98 37.91
C CYS A 48 -9.39 -12.48 39.38
N LYS A 49 -9.84 -11.23 39.63
CA LYS A 49 -10.01 -10.62 40.96
C LYS A 49 -8.73 -10.50 41.80
N LYS A 50 -7.55 -10.60 41.20
CA LYS A 50 -6.27 -10.36 41.90
C LYS A 50 -6.14 -8.90 42.30
N SER A 51 -5.54 -8.66 43.46
CA SER A 51 -5.28 -7.29 43.94
C SER A 51 -4.17 -6.62 43.12
N ASN A 52 -4.16 -5.28 43.03
CA ASN A 52 -3.10 -4.57 42.30
C ASN A 52 -1.68 -4.89 42.83
N ARG A 53 -1.57 -5.26 44.12
CA ARG A 53 -0.31 -5.68 44.75
C ARG A 53 0.14 -7.06 44.27
N GLU A 54 -0.79 -8.03 44.19
CA GLU A 54 -0.51 -9.35 43.62
C GLU A 54 -0.12 -9.26 42.14
N ILE A 55 -0.82 -8.44 41.36
CA ILE A 55 -0.51 -8.22 39.94
C ILE A 55 0.89 -7.60 39.79
N SER A 56 1.25 -6.67 40.68
CA SER A 56 2.56 -6.02 40.71
C SER A 56 3.68 -7.02 40.98
N ALA A 57 3.47 -7.92 41.95
CA ALA A 57 4.43 -8.98 42.26
C ALA A 57 4.56 -10.00 41.12
N LEU A 58 3.44 -10.40 40.50
CA LEU A 58 3.44 -11.40 39.42
C LEU A 58 4.10 -10.92 38.13
N LEU A 59 3.83 -9.67 37.74
CA LEU A 59 4.30 -9.12 36.46
C LEU A 59 5.57 -8.28 36.62
N ASN A 60 6.05 -8.10 37.85
CA ASN A 60 7.17 -7.21 38.19
C ASN A 60 6.98 -5.79 37.63
N LEU A 61 5.73 -5.29 37.70
CA LEU A 61 5.34 -3.97 37.21
C LEU A 61 5.00 -3.04 38.37
N PRO A 62 5.29 -1.73 38.29
CA PRO A 62 4.85 -0.78 39.31
C PRO A 62 3.32 -0.76 39.47
N ALA A 63 2.85 -0.73 40.73
CA ALA A 63 1.42 -0.69 41.04
C ALA A 63 0.68 0.51 40.43
N SER A 64 1.39 1.64 40.23
CA SER A 64 0.87 2.81 39.50
C SER A 64 0.56 2.47 38.04
N THR A 65 1.46 1.78 37.35
CA THR A 65 1.28 1.34 35.96
C THR A 65 0.09 0.38 35.83
N ILE A 66 -0.03 -0.59 36.74
CA ILE A 66 -1.18 -1.51 36.79
C ILE A 66 -2.49 -0.74 36.97
N SER A 67 -2.51 0.20 37.91
CA SER A 67 -3.67 1.05 38.17
C SER A 67 -4.05 1.87 36.92
N SER A 68 -3.07 2.46 36.24
CA SER A 68 -3.31 3.21 34.99
C SER A 68 -3.89 2.33 33.87
N VAL A 69 -3.38 1.10 33.69
CA VAL A 69 -3.88 0.17 32.67
C VAL A 69 -5.33 -0.24 32.98
N ILE A 70 -5.62 -0.63 34.22
CA ILE A 70 -6.98 -1.03 34.65
C ILE A 70 -7.94 0.15 34.51
N LEU A 71 -7.55 1.35 34.91
CA LEU A 71 -8.39 2.55 34.80
C LEU A 71 -8.69 2.90 33.34
N LYS A 72 -7.71 2.76 32.44
CA LYS A 72 -7.90 3.00 31.00
C LYS A 72 -8.85 1.96 30.40
N TRP A 73 -8.65 0.68 30.74
CA TRP A 73 -9.52 -0.40 30.29
C TRP A 73 -10.96 -0.24 30.79
N LYS A 74 -11.18 0.10 32.08
CA LYS A 74 -12.52 0.37 32.62
C LYS A 74 -13.24 1.53 31.93
N ARG A 75 -12.49 2.52 31.45
CA ARG A 75 -13.05 3.74 30.85
C ARG A 75 -13.36 3.60 29.35
N GLY A 76 -12.56 2.82 28.62
CA GLY A 76 -12.66 2.74 27.16
C GLY A 76 -12.70 1.32 26.59
N GLY A 77 -12.68 0.27 27.41
CA GLY A 77 -12.66 -1.14 26.97
C GLY A 77 -11.38 -1.58 26.25
N ILE A 78 -10.46 -0.66 25.97
CA ILE A 78 -9.29 -0.87 25.12
C ILE A 78 -8.02 -0.88 25.97
N THR A 79 -7.15 -1.86 25.72
CA THR A 79 -5.81 -1.97 26.33
C THR A 79 -4.72 -1.38 25.45
N THR A 80 -4.96 -1.25 24.15
CA THR A 80 -3.99 -0.69 23.20
C THR A 80 -3.86 0.83 23.37
N ALA A 81 -2.67 1.37 23.07
CA ALA A 81 -2.48 2.81 23.00
C ALA A 81 -3.07 3.32 21.69
N LEU A 82 -4.11 4.18 21.76
CA LEU A 82 -4.57 4.90 20.58
C LEU A 82 -3.45 5.81 20.06
N PRO A 83 -3.29 5.94 18.74
CA PRO A 83 -2.37 6.90 18.16
C PRO A 83 -2.64 8.29 18.73
N ARG A 84 -1.59 9.02 19.11
CA ARG A 84 -1.74 10.40 19.59
C ARG A 84 -2.25 11.25 18.42
N SER A 85 -3.45 11.81 18.54
CA SER A 85 -3.94 12.79 17.58
C SER A 85 -3.03 14.02 17.65
N GLY A 86 -2.27 14.27 16.59
CA GLY A 86 -1.38 15.42 16.49
C GLY A 86 -2.14 16.75 16.45
N ARG A 87 -1.41 17.82 16.11
CA ARG A 87 -2.02 19.13 15.86
C ARG A 87 -3.11 19.01 14.78
N PRO A 88 -4.33 19.54 15.01
CA PRO A 88 -5.39 19.47 14.02
C PRO A 88 -4.95 20.11 12.70
N HIS A 89 -5.44 19.57 11.58
CA HIS A 89 -5.07 20.05 10.27
C HIS A 89 -5.63 21.47 10.03
N LYS A 90 -4.92 22.27 9.21
CA LYS A 90 -5.31 23.68 8.98
C LYS A 90 -6.55 23.80 8.09
N LEU A 91 -6.77 22.84 7.19
CA LEU A 91 -7.91 22.79 6.29
C LEU A 91 -9.01 21.91 6.88
N LYS A 92 -10.26 22.39 6.82
CA LYS A 92 -11.44 21.61 7.21
C LYS A 92 -11.87 20.71 6.06
N GLU A 93 -12.72 19.72 6.35
CA GLU A 93 -13.20 18.77 5.34
C GLU A 93 -13.92 19.44 4.17
N GLN A 94 -14.66 20.53 4.42
CA GLN A 94 -15.30 21.33 3.36
C GLN A 94 -14.26 21.96 2.43
N ASP A 95 -13.18 22.51 2.98
CA ASP A 95 -12.11 23.10 2.18
C ASP A 95 -11.38 22.03 1.37
N ARG A 96 -11.25 20.81 1.92
CA ARG A 96 -10.67 19.66 1.22
C ARG A 96 -11.50 19.24 0.01
N GLN A 97 -12.82 19.21 0.15
CA GLN A 97 -13.75 18.95 -0.97
C GLN A 97 -13.69 20.03 -2.05
N VAL A 98 -13.57 21.31 -1.65
CA VAL A 98 -13.38 22.41 -2.60
C VAL A 98 -12.04 22.27 -3.32
N LEU A 99 -10.96 21.95 -2.61
CA LEU A 99 -9.65 21.73 -3.18
C LEU A 99 -9.63 20.56 -4.17
N GLU A 100 -10.28 19.45 -3.82
CA GLU A 100 -10.45 18.29 -4.69
C GLU A 100 -11.21 18.65 -5.96
N ARG A 101 -12.34 19.35 -5.82
CA ARG A 101 -13.14 19.82 -6.96
C ARG A 101 -12.33 20.71 -7.90
N VAL A 102 -11.66 21.74 -7.37
CA VAL A 102 -10.83 22.66 -8.17
C VAL A 102 -9.69 21.90 -8.87
N ALA A 103 -9.08 20.92 -8.20
CA ALA A 103 -8.03 20.09 -8.76
C ALA A 103 -8.53 19.14 -9.87
N MET A 104 -9.79 18.72 -9.83
CA MET A 104 -10.40 17.83 -10.83
C MET A 104 -10.99 18.60 -12.02
N GLU A 105 -11.75 19.67 -11.77
CA GLU A 105 -12.49 20.39 -12.82
C GLU A 105 -11.60 21.29 -13.68
N LYS A 106 -10.64 22.01 -13.07
CA LYS A 106 -9.88 23.05 -13.77
C LYS A 106 -8.55 22.57 -14.36
N CYS A 107 -8.15 21.32 -14.13
CA CYS A 107 -6.92 20.70 -14.64
C CYS A 107 -5.71 21.67 -14.69
N LEU A 108 -5.46 22.39 -13.61
CA LEU A 108 -4.51 23.51 -13.62
C LEU A 108 -3.05 23.03 -13.60
N PRO A 109 -2.16 23.66 -14.40
CA PRO A 109 -0.77 23.22 -14.53
C PRO A 109 0.18 23.75 -13.46
N SER A 110 -0.23 24.63 -12.53
CA SER A 110 0.65 25.20 -11.49
C SER A 110 -0.03 25.25 -10.12
N ILE A 111 0.73 25.01 -9.03
CA ILE A 111 0.23 25.12 -7.65
C ILE A 111 -0.18 26.55 -7.39
N GLU A 112 0.53 27.53 -7.92
CA GLU A 112 0.22 28.93 -7.68
C GLU A 112 -1.15 29.29 -8.26
N ALA A 113 -1.44 28.83 -9.48
CA ALA A 113 -2.75 28.97 -10.09
C ALA A 113 -3.83 28.23 -9.30
N LEU A 114 -3.55 27.00 -8.86
CA LEU A 114 -4.50 26.23 -8.04
C LEU A 114 -4.72 26.85 -6.66
N THR A 115 -3.69 27.48 -6.09
CA THR A 115 -3.75 28.19 -4.80
C THR A 115 -4.60 29.44 -4.91
N ALA A 116 -4.43 30.22 -5.98
CA ALA A 116 -5.26 31.38 -6.25
C ALA A 116 -6.74 30.98 -6.38
N GLU A 117 -7.03 29.92 -7.14
CA GLU A 117 -8.41 29.47 -7.34
C GLU A 117 -9.02 28.82 -6.11
N PHE A 118 -8.22 28.12 -5.32
CA PHE A 118 -8.63 27.65 -4.02
C PHE A 118 -8.96 28.81 -3.08
N HIS A 119 -8.16 29.88 -3.05
CA HIS A 119 -8.47 31.09 -2.26
C HIS A 119 -9.76 31.75 -2.73
N THR A 120 -9.99 31.84 -4.04
CA THR A 120 -11.24 32.36 -4.62
C THR A 120 -12.45 31.53 -4.20
N ALA A 121 -12.32 30.20 -4.15
CA ALA A 121 -13.45 29.29 -3.90
C ALA A 121 -13.73 29.01 -2.40
N SER A 122 -12.70 28.87 -1.56
CA SER A 122 -12.81 28.53 -0.13
C SER A 122 -12.70 29.76 0.78
N GLY A 123 -12.08 30.86 0.32
CA GLY A 123 -11.79 32.04 1.13
C GLY A 123 -10.73 31.82 2.22
N ALA A 124 -10.20 30.60 2.36
CA ALA A 124 -9.18 30.25 3.34
C ALA A 124 -7.77 30.59 2.83
N ASN A 125 -7.01 31.39 3.60
CA ASN A 125 -5.63 31.71 3.28
C ASN A 125 -4.66 30.59 3.71
N VAL A 126 -4.19 29.87 2.71
CA VAL A 126 -3.34 28.68 2.88
C VAL A 126 -2.15 28.75 1.93
N SER A 127 -0.97 28.34 2.43
CA SER A 127 0.26 28.35 1.66
C SER A 127 0.26 27.29 0.56
N THR A 128 1.02 27.53 -0.50
CA THR A 128 1.26 26.57 -1.60
C THR A 128 1.78 25.22 -1.08
N THR A 129 2.58 25.22 -0.01
CA THR A 129 3.08 24.00 0.66
C THR A 129 1.98 23.19 1.34
N THR A 130 1.00 23.84 1.95
CA THR A 130 -0.10 23.16 2.64
C THR A 130 -1.06 22.54 1.62
N ILE A 131 -1.35 23.27 0.54
CA ILE A 131 -2.13 22.75 -0.60
C ILE A 131 -1.43 21.55 -1.24
N ARG A 132 -0.12 21.64 -1.49
CA ARG A 132 0.67 20.51 -2.00
C ARG A 132 0.60 19.28 -1.10
N ARG A 133 0.66 19.46 0.23
CA ARG A 133 0.56 18.35 1.20
C ARG A 133 -0.81 17.69 1.14
N GLU A 134 -1.87 18.47 1.12
CA GLU A 134 -3.24 17.94 1.06
C GLU A 134 -3.53 17.21 -0.24
N LEU A 135 -3.12 17.78 -1.37
CA LEU A 135 -3.16 17.08 -2.64
C LEU A 135 -2.41 15.75 -2.57
N HIS A 136 -1.22 15.74 -1.96
CA HIS A 136 -0.46 14.51 -1.77
C HIS A 136 -1.20 13.48 -0.90
N GLU A 137 -1.87 13.90 0.18
CA GLU A 137 -2.69 13.04 1.03
C GLU A 137 -3.91 12.48 0.29
N MET A 138 -4.54 13.29 -0.55
CA MET A 138 -5.66 12.91 -1.42
C MET A 138 -5.23 12.04 -2.62
N GLY A 139 -3.95 11.66 -2.72
CA GLY A 139 -3.44 10.86 -3.83
C GLY A 139 -3.12 11.65 -5.11
N PHE A 140 -3.33 12.97 -5.10
CA PHE A 140 -2.85 13.95 -6.08
C PHE A 140 -1.36 14.21 -5.85
N ARG A 141 -0.58 13.15 -5.70
CA ARG A 141 0.86 13.28 -5.72
C ARG A 141 1.22 13.77 -7.14
N GLY A 142 2.04 14.81 -7.23
CA GLY A 142 2.56 15.43 -8.47
C GLY A 142 1.59 16.11 -9.45
N ARG A 143 0.41 16.56 -9.02
CA ARG A 143 -0.46 17.45 -9.82
C ARG A 143 -0.02 18.92 -9.80
N VAL A 144 1.21 19.16 -10.20
CA VAL A 144 1.75 20.51 -10.51
C VAL A 144 2.55 20.50 -11.80
N SER A 145 2.91 19.33 -12.27
CA SER A 145 3.30 19.12 -13.64
C SER A 145 3.38 17.61 -13.78
N SER A 146 2.55 17.05 -14.65
CA SER A 146 2.62 15.66 -15.13
C SER A 146 2.81 14.57 -14.07
N TYR A 147 1.76 13.84 -13.72
CA TYR A 147 1.95 12.62 -12.93
C TYR A 147 2.32 11.40 -13.76
N SER A 148 3.58 11.34 -14.22
CA SER A 148 4.36 10.09 -14.19
C SER A 148 4.98 9.94 -12.79
N LYS A 149 5.03 8.71 -12.27
CA LYS A 149 5.68 8.39 -11.00
C LYS A 149 6.88 7.55 -11.41
N PRO A 150 8.13 7.96 -11.15
CA PRO A 150 9.20 7.01 -10.96
C PRO A 150 9.56 6.98 -9.47
N GLU A 151 9.60 5.78 -8.90
CA GLU A 151 10.21 5.56 -7.59
C GLU A 151 11.74 5.56 -7.76
N GLY A 152 12.44 6.24 -6.85
CA GLY A 152 13.90 6.23 -6.79
C GLY A 152 14.43 4.85 -6.41
N GLY A 153 15.70 4.49 -6.61
CA GLY A 153 16.83 5.25 -7.11
C GLY A 153 18.08 4.47 -6.68
N GLN A 154 18.90 4.04 -7.63
CA GLN A 154 20.29 3.74 -7.37
C GLN A 154 21.12 4.42 -8.46
N LYS A 155 21.92 5.41 -8.03
CA LYS A 155 22.84 6.16 -8.89
C LYS A 155 24.01 5.25 -9.28
N VAL A 156 24.23 5.08 -10.58
CA VAL A 156 25.58 4.85 -11.12
C VAL A 156 25.79 5.81 -12.30
N ALA A 157 27.02 6.31 -12.38
CA ALA A 157 27.46 7.52 -13.05
C ALA A 157 27.18 7.63 -14.56
N LYS A 158 26.99 8.89 -15.01
CA LYS A 158 27.04 9.31 -16.42
C LYS A 158 28.38 8.96 -17.07
N LYS A 159 28.35 8.41 -18.28
CA LYS A 159 29.30 8.68 -19.37
C LYS A 159 28.56 8.76 -20.73
N PRO A 160 29.13 9.47 -21.72
CA PRO A 160 28.40 10.14 -22.79
C PRO A 160 28.00 9.20 -23.93
N GLY A 161 27.00 9.66 -24.70
CA GLY A 161 26.26 8.85 -25.67
C GLY A 161 27.00 8.47 -26.94
N SER A 162 26.32 7.60 -27.69
CA SER A 162 26.31 7.42 -29.15
C SER A 162 25.49 6.15 -29.44
N PRO A 163 25.15 5.86 -30.70
CA PRO A 163 24.23 6.57 -31.59
C PRO A 163 22.99 5.72 -31.90
N ASP A 164 21.96 6.36 -32.46
CA ASP A 164 20.87 5.68 -33.17
C ASP A 164 21.42 4.70 -34.21
N GLN A 165 21.23 3.39 -33.99
CA GLN A 165 21.43 2.28 -34.94
C GLN A 165 20.51 1.14 -34.43
N GLU A 166 19.64 0.46 -35.18
CA GLU A 166 19.60 0.15 -36.60
C GLU A 166 18.13 -0.06 -37.06
N ASP A 167 17.83 0.31 -38.30
CA ASP A 167 16.68 -0.14 -39.09
C ASP A 167 16.74 -1.66 -39.34
N GLU A 168 16.70 -2.47 -38.29
CA GLU A 168 16.38 -3.89 -38.46
C GLU A 168 14.87 -4.00 -38.69
N LYS A 169 14.48 -4.56 -39.85
CA LYS A 169 13.11 -4.90 -40.26
C LYS A 169 12.18 -5.12 -39.06
N VAL A 170 11.18 -4.25 -38.91
CA VAL A 170 10.09 -4.45 -37.96
C VAL A 170 9.36 -5.73 -38.34
N ASP A 171 9.53 -6.77 -37.53
CA ASP A 171 8.80 -8.02 -37.69
C ASP A 171 7.95 -8.32 -36.44
N VAL A 172 6.97 -9.19 -36.62
CA VAL A 172 6.02 -9.57 -35.57
C VAL A 172 6.67 -10.37 -34.43
N SER A 173 7.89 -10.88 -34.64
CA SER A 173 8.61 -11.70 -33.65
C SER A 173 9.05 -10.90 -32.42
N ARG A 174 9.15 -9.57 -32.58
CA ARG A 174 9.48 -8.62 -31.51
C ARG A 174 8.36 -8.45 -30.49
N LEU A 175 7.12 -8.82 -30.83
CA LEU A 175 5.96 -8.69 -29.95
C LEU A 175 5.97 -9.80 -28.89
N ASP A 176 5.78 -9.44 -27.61
CA ASP A 176 5.55 -10.41 -26.53
C ASP A 176 4.05 -10.64 -26.36
N LEU A 177 3.50 -11.49 -27.23
CA LEU A 177 2.12 -11.93 -27.14
C LEU A 177 2.02 -13.13 -26.20
N ARG A 178 1.09 -13.05 -25.25
CA ARG A 178 0.80 -14.12 -24.29
C ARG A 178 -0.69 -14.34 -24.13
N VAL A 179 -1.04 -15.53 -23.70
CA VAL A 179 -2.37 -15.83 -23.20
C VAL A 179 -2.50 -15.26 -21.79
N GLY A 180 -3.63 -14.63 -21.51
CA GLY A 180 -3.98 -14.13 -20.18
C GLY A 180 -5.41 -14.47 -19.79
N ARG A 181 -5.70 -14.39 -18.49
CA ARG A 181 -7.03 -14.57 -17.93
C ARG A 181 -7.44 -13.32 -17.17
N ILE A 182 -8.60 -12.76 -17.50
CA ILE A 182 -9.17 -11.62 -16.78
C ILE A 182 -9.70 -12.11 -15.42
N ILE A 183 -9.01 -11.74 -14.34
CA ILE A 183 -9.40 -12.09 -12.97
C ILE A 183 -10.54 -11.19 -12.49
N THR A 184 -10.44 -9.89 -12.79
CA THR A 184 -11.48 -8.92 -12.46
C THR A 184 -11.57 -7.88 -13.57
N ALA A 185 -12.80 -7.45 -13.87
CA ALA A 185 -13.05 -6.29 -14.70
C ALA A 185 -13.97 -5.32 -13.94
N VAL A 186 -13.63 -4.04 -13.92
CA VAL A 186 -14.44 -3.00 -13.26
C VAL A 186 -14.68 -1.86 -14.24
N GLN A 187 -15.94 -1.49 -14.45
CA GLN A 187 -16.27 -0.31 -15.27
C GLN A 187 -15.95 0.96 -14.49
N LEU A 188 -15.31 1.93 -15.14
CA LEU A 188 -15.03 3.21 -14.49
C LEU A 188 -16.30 4.07 -14.42
N LEU A 189 -16.66 4.52 -13.22
CA LEU A 189 -17.80 5.42 -13.03
C LEU A 189 -17.64 6.75 -13.76
N ASP A 190 -16.38 7.17 -13.99
CA ASP A 190 -16.06 8.40 -14.70
C ASP A 190 -16.29 8.29 -16.22
N THR A 191 -16.41 7.08 -16.78
CA THR A 191 -16.81 6.86 -18.18
C THR A 191 -17.39 5.49 -18.45
N ASP A 192 -18.48 5.51 -19.21
CA ASP A 192 -19.19 4.31 -19.63
C ASP A 192 -18.43 3.44 -20.66
N SER A 193 -17.31 3.91 -21.21
CA SER A 193 -16.59 3.21 -22.30
C SER A 193 -15.40 2.36 -21.85
N LEU A 194 -14.87 2.59 -20.64
CA LEU A 194 -13.62 1.97 -20.20
C LEU A 194 -13.81 0.92 -19.11
N TYR A 195 -13.08 -0.17 -19.24
CA TYR A 195 -12.85 -1.15 -18.18
C TYR A 195 -11.45 -1.00 -17.60
N VAL A 196 -11.32 -1.38 -16.33
CA VAL A 196 -10.05 -1.66 -15.67
C VAL A 196 -10.01 -3.14 -15.35
N GLU A 197 -9.08 -3.86 -15.97
CA GLU A 197 -8.93 -5.29 -15.80
C GLU A 197 -7.67 -5.65 -15.01
N GLN A 198 -7.78 -6.65 -14.14
CA GLN A 198 -6.61 -7.37 -13.60
C GLN A 198 -6.45 -8.67 -14.38
N ILE A 199 -5.36 -8.79 -15.15
CA ILE A 199 -5.13 -9.92 -16.04
C ILE A 199 -3.95 -10.75 -15.54
N ASP A 200 -4.21 -12.03 -15.27
CA ASP A 200 -3.19 -13.04 -15.04
C ASP A 200 -2.51 -13.38 -16.37
N VAL A 201 -1.19 -13.20 -16.45
CA VAL A 201 -0.38 -13.53 -17.63
C VAL A 201 0.75 -14.49 -17.27
N GLY A 202 0.57 -15.31 -16.21
CA GLY A 202 1.57 -16.26 -15.73
C GLY A 202 2.76 -15.60 -15.03
N GLU A 203 2.59 -14.37 -14.54
CA GLU A 203 3.61 -13.62 -13.78
C GLU A 203 3.31 -13.65 -12.27
N ALA A 204 4.25 -13.20 -11.45
CA ALA A 204 4.10 -13.20 -9.99
C ALA A 204 2.91 -12.36 -9.48
N SER A 205 2.49 -11.35 -10.27
CA SER A 205 1.33 -10.51 -9.98
C SER A 205 0.54 -10.24 -11.26
N PRO A 206 -0.79 -10.15 -11.19
CA PRO A 206 -1.61 -9.73 -12.33
C PRO A 206 -1.21 -8.35 -12.83
N ARG A 207 -1.43 -8.11 -14.13
CA ARG A 207 -1.20 -6.81 -14.76
C ARG A 207 -2.49 -6.01 -14.79
N THR A 208 -2.36 -4.71 -14.54
CA THR A 208 -3.47 -3.77 -14.73
C THR A 208 -3.57 -3.39 -16.20
N VAL A 209 -4.75 -3.59 -16.78
CA VAL A 209 -5.08 -3.20 -18.15
C VAL A 209 -6.25 -2.25 -18.14
N ILE A 210 -6.28 -1.34 -19.11
CA ILE A 210 -7.39 -0.41 -19.33
C ILE A 210 -7.81 -0.54 -20.79
N SER A 211 -9.04 -0.97 -21.03
CA SER A 211 -9.56 -1.19 -22.38
C SER A 211 -10.82 -0.37 -22.64
N GLU A 212 -11.02 0.07 -23.89
CA GLU A 212 -12.28 0.72 -24.34
C GLU A 212 -13.25 -0.32 -24.91
N LEU A 213 -13.53 -1.37 -24.15
CA LEU A 213 -14.38 -2.48 -24.60
C LEU A 213 -15.81 -2.43 -24.07
N ALA A 214 -16.15 -1.52 -23.15
CA ALA A 214 -17.46 -1.52 -22.48
C ALA A 214 -18.64 -1.25 -23.42
N LYS A 215 -18.41 -0.63 -24.59
CA LYS A 215 -19.43 -0.44 -25.63
C LYS A 215 -19.68 -1.70 -26.48
N HIS A 216 -18.73 -2.64 -26.50
CA HIS A 216 -18.74 -3.79 -27.41
C HIS A 216 -18.86 -5.14 -26.71
N VAL A 217 -18.35 -5.23 -25.47
CA VAL A 217 -18.31 -6.45 -24.67
C VAL A 217 -18.93 -6.14 -23.32
N SER A 218 -19.91 -6.94 -22.91
CA SER A 218 -20.55 -6.77 -21.61
C SER A 218 -19.64 -7.22 -20.47
N TRP A 219 -19.84 -6.65 -19.28
CA TRP A 219 -19.10 -7.02 -18.09
C TRP A 219 -19.12 -8.55 -17.80
N ALA A 220 -20.27 -9.18 -17.98
CA ALA A 220 -20.43 -10.63 -17.78
C ALA A 220 -19.57 -11.47 -18.74
N GLN A 221 -19.27 -10.96 -19.93
CA GLN A 221 -18.40 -11.61 -20.91
C GLN A 221 -16.91 -11.32 -20.67
N MET A 222 -16.57 -10.35 -19.81
CA MET A 222 -15.18 -10.03 -19.47
C MET A 222 -14.66 -10.89 -18.31
N GLN A 223 -15.53 -11.20 -17.35
CA GLN A 223 -15.15 -11.90 -16.14
C GLN A 223 -14.66 -13.33 -16.44
N ASP A 224 -13.50 -13.69 -15.91
CA ASP A 224 -12.84 -15.00 -16.09
C ASP A 224 -12.61 -15.40 -17.55
N ARG A 225 -12.60 -14.43 -18.48
CA ARG A 225 -12.35 -14.68 -19.90
C ARG A 225 -10.87 -14.86 -20.20
N MET A 226 -10.56 -15.84 -21.03
CA MET A 226 -9.24 -16.04 -21.62
C MET A 226 -9.05 -15.09 -22.81
N VAL A 227 -7.91 -14.42 -22.87
CA VAL A 227 -7.62 -13.37 -23.85
C VAL A 227 -6.19 -13.45 -24.34
N VAL A 228 -5.92 -12.87 -25.51
CA VAL A 228 -4.56 -12.64 -26.00
C VAL A 228 -4.09 -11.24 -25.57
N VAL A 229 -2.89 -11.14 -25.03
CA VAL A 229 -2.35 -9.92 -24.42
C VAL A 229 -0.97 -9.60 -24.97
N LEU A 230 -0.72 -8.33 -25.31
CA LEU A 230 0.61 -7.81 -25.64
C LEU A 230 1.30 -7.24 -24.40
N CYS A 231 2.43 -7.82 -24.00
CA CYS A 231 3.06 -7.60 -22.69
C CYS A 231 4.35 -6.76 -22.71
N ASN A 232 4.98 -6.50 -23.86
CA ASN A 232 6.26 -5.78 -23.94
C ASN A 232 6.15 -4.34 -24.43
N LEU A 233 4.95 -3.74 -24.42
CA LEU A 233 4.81 -2.31 -24.59
C LEU A 233 5.31 -1.58 -23.33
N LYS A 234 5.91 -0.40 -23.52
CA LYS A 234 6.17 0.51 -22.40
C LYS A 234 4.84 0.85 -21.73
N PRO A 235 4.69 0.59 -20.42
CA PRO A 235 3.46 0.89 -19.73
C PRO A 235 3.08 2.36 -19.90
N VAL A 236 1.79 2.62 -20.19
CA VAL A 236 1.27 3.97 -20.45
C VAL A 236 0.32 4.36 -19.34
N LYS A 237 0.40 5.61 -18.88
CA LYS A 237 -0.57 6.12 -17.91
C LYS A 237 -1.83 6.58 -18.60
N THR A 238 -2.94 5.93 -18.28
CA THR A 238 -4.27 6.34 -18.73
C THR A 238 -5.11 6.63 -17.50
N ARG A 239 -5.57 7.89 -17.37
CA ARG A 239 -6.44 8.34 -16.26
C ARG A 239 -5.90 8.02 -14.85
N GLY A 240 -4.60 8.18 -14.66
CA GLY A 240 -3.95 7.99 -13.35
C GLY A 240 -3.59 6.53 -13.02
N MET A 241 -4.06 5.57 -13.80
CA MET A 241 -3.70 4.15 -13.68
C MET A 241 -2.64 3.77 -14.72
N MET A 242 -1.80 2.78 -14.39
CA MET A 242 -0.76 2.30 -15.28
C MET A 242 -1.31 1.17 -16.14
N ASN A 243 -1.50 1.41 -17.44
CA ASN A 243 -1.82 0.37 -18.40
C ASN A 243 -0.54 -0.40 -18.73
N GLN A 244 -0.44 -1.65 -18.28
CA GLN A 244 0.77 -2.46 -18.33
C GLN A 244 0.77 -3.49 -19.47
N ALA A 245 -0.35 -3.60 -20.20
CA ALA A 245 -0.50 -4.49 -21.33
C ALA A 245 -1.67 -4.03 -22.21
N VAL A 246 -1.88 -4.68 -23.35
CA VAL A 246 -3.01 -4.40 -24.24
C VAL A 246 -3.70 -5.72 -24.59
N ILE A 247 -5.03 -5.77 -24.46
CA ILE A 247 -5.84 -6.90 -24.92
C ILE A 247 -5.92 -6.82 -26.44
N MET A 248 -5.56 -7.91 -27.12
CA MET A 248 -5.63 -8.01 -28.57
C MET A 248 -7.08 -8.25 -29.00
N CYS A 249 -7.54 -7.42 -29.91
CA CYS A 249 -8.90 -7.46 -30.43
C CYS A 249 -8.86 -7.40 -31.96
N ALA A 250 -9.86 -8.00 -32.61
CA ALA A 250 -10.21 -7.69 -33.98
C ALA A 250 -11.13 -6.46 -33.98
N SER A 251 -10.85 -5.48 -34.82
CA SER A 251 -11.66 -4.27 -34.96
C SER A 251 -12.11 -4.08 -36.42
N SER A 252 -13.39 -3.79 -36.60
CA SER A 252 -13.96 -3.22 -37.82
C SER A 252 -14.50 -1.81 -37.50
N PRO A 253 -14.88 -1.00 -38.51
CA PRO A 253 -15.49 0.32 -38.26
C PRO A 253 -16.75 0.28 -37.38
N GLU A 254 -17.41 -0.88 -37.29
CA GLU A 254 -18.71 -1.04 -36.62
C GLU A 254 -18.62 -1.86 -35.32
N LYS A 255 -17.60 -2.71 -35.16
CA LYS A 255 -17.52 -3.67 -34.05
C LYS A 255 -16.08 -3.97 -33.62
N MET A 256 -15.90 -4.20 -32.33
CA MET A 256 -14.66 -4.71 -31.76
C MET A 256 -14.93 -6.03 -31.03
N GLU A 257 -14.10 -7.05 -31.28
CA GLU A 257 -14.20 -8.37 -30.67
C GLU A 257 -12.85 -8.81 -30.11
N ILE A 258 -12.85 -9.40 -28.91
CA ILE A 258 -11.63 -9.88 -28.25
C ILE A 258 -11.18 -11.17 -28.93
N LEU A 259 -9.86 -11.32 -29.16
CA LEU A 259 -9.29 -12.56 -29.69
C LEU A 259 -9.28 -13.65 -28.62
N ASP A 260 -9.96 -14.75 -28.91
CA ASP A 260 -10.00 -15.92 -28.05
C ASP A 260 -8.79 -16.84 -28.32
N PRO A 261 -8.03 -17.23 -27.28
CA PRO A 261 -6.97 -18.22 -27.42
C PRO A 261 -7.54 -19.64 -27.64
N PRO A 262 -6.73 -20.61 -28.13
CA PRO A 262 -7.18 -21.98 -28.31
C PRO A 262 -7.62 -22.65 -27.00
N SER A 263 -8.52 -23.62 -27.10
CA SER A 263 -8.98 -24.38 -25.93
C SER A 263 -7.81 -25.13 -25.27
N GLY A 264 -7.72 -25.02 -23.95
CA GLY A 264 -6.65 -25.64 -23.14
C GLY A 264 -5.41 -24.77 -22.94
N ALA A 265 -5.37 -23.53 -23.46
CA ALA A 265 -4.30 -22.60 -23.18
C ALA A 265 -4.32 -22.12 -21.72
N GLU A 266 -3.15 -21.91 -21.13
CA GLU A 266 -2.97 -21.45 -19.76
C GLU A 266 -2.43 -20.01 -19.71
N PRO A 267 -2.73 -19.24 -18.64
CA PRO A 267 -2.15 -17.91 -18.45
C PRO A 267 -0.62 -17.95 -18.50
N GLY A 268 -0.03 -17.13 -19.37
CA GLY A 268 1.41 -17.06 -19.61
C GLY A 268 1.91 -17.82 -20.83
N ASP A 269 1.08 -18.65 -21.45
CA ASP A 269 1.44 -19.32 -22.71
C ASP A 269 1.85 -18.29 -23.77
N ARG A 270 3.01 -18.51 -24.38
CA ARG A 270 3.56 -17.60 -25.38
C ARG A 270 2.96 -17.89 -26.75
N ILE A 271 2.45 -16.85 -27.39
CA ILE A 271 1.97 -16.92 -28.77
C ILE A 271 3.13 -16.55 -29.70
N THR A 272 3.40 -17.42 -30.65
CA THR A 272 4.42 -17.22 -31.68
C THR A 272 3.78 -17.38 -33.06
N ILE A 273 4.31 -16.65 -34.05
CA ILE A 273 3.76 -16.65 -35.41
C ILE A 273 4.69 -17.49 -36.29
N GLN A 274 4.11 -18.48 -36.98
CA GLN A 274 4.86 -19.36 -37.87
C GLN A 274 5.56 -18.54 -38.96
N GLY A 275 6.85 -18.84 -39.19
CA GLY A 275 7.68 -18.10 -40.15
C GLY A 275 8.43 -16.90 -39.55
N PHE A 276 8.21 -16.56 -38.27
CA PHE A 276 8.91 -15.49 -37.56
C PHE A 276 9.58 -16.01 -36.27
N PRO A 277 10.67 -16.80 -36.39
CA PRO A 277 11.39 -17.37 -35.25
C PRO A 277 12.28 -16.29 -34.60
N GLY A 278 11.69 -15.39 -33.81
CA GLY A 278 12.43 -14.35 -33.11
C GLY A 278 12.35 -14.42 -31.59
N THR A 279 13.40 -13.91 -30.97
CA THR A 279 13.48 -13.73 -29.53
C THR A 279 12.86 -12.38 -29.18
N LYS A 280 12.17 -12.29 -28.03
CA LYS A 280 11.47 -11.06 -27.59
C LYS A 280 12.44 -9.88 -27.67
N SER A 281 12.04 -8.80 -28.33
CA SER A 281 12.75 -7.53 -28.24
C SER A 281 12.43 -6.87 -26.89
N GLY A 282 13.25 -5.90 -26.47
CA GLY A 282 13.05 -5.11 -25.26
C GLY A 282 11.72 -4.33 -25.26
N LEU A 283 11.57 -3.39 -24.32
CA LEU A 283 10.36 -2.58 -24.21
C LEU A 283 10.08 -1.77 -25.49
N LEU A 284 8.98 -2.07 -26.16
CA LEU A 284 8.53 -1.39 -27.38
C LEU A 284 7.83 -0.06 -27.05
N ASN A 285 8.14 0.98 -27.83
CA ASN A 285 7.48 2.28 -27.72
C ASN A 285 6.08 2.22 -28.38
N PRO A 286 5.01 2.57 -27.66
CA PRO A 286 3.64 2.49 -28.20
C PRO A 286 3.34 3.50 -29.33
N GLN A 287 4.16 4.54 -29.51
CA GLN A 287 3.99 5.54 -30.59
C GLN A 287 4.31 5.01 -32.00
N HIS A 288 5.00 3.87 -32.13
CA HIS A 288 5.34 3.28 -33.43
C HIS A 288 4.37 2.15 -33.84
N LEU A 289 3.23 2.00 -33.14
CA LEU A 289 2.26 0.92 -33.39
C LEU A 289 1.03 1.33 -34.23
N ASN A 290 1.02 2.55 -34.80
CA ASN A 290 -0.04 3.04 -35.69
C ASN A 290 0.43 3.10 -37.14
#